data_AF-A0AAU9XNE1-F1
#
_entry.id   AF-A0AAU9XNE1-F1
#
_cell.length_a   1.000
_cell.length_b   1.000
_cell.length_c   1.000
_cell.angle_alpha   90.00
_cell.angle_beta   90.00
_cell.angle_gamma   90.00
#
_symmetry.space_group_name_H-M   'P 1'
#
loop_
_entity.id
_entity.type
_entity.pdbx_description
1 polymer ?
#
loop_
_entity_poly.entity_id
_entity_poly.type
_entity_poly.pdbx_seq_one_letter_code
_entity_poly.pdbx_strand_id
1 'polypeptide(L)'
;MNRAWGHDQGTATLKTPTSLLLHPDGSFDSFGYEAEEKYANFLDGEDRDYLYFKHFKMALHKSETLDRNTKLTARNGKKIDALVVFAHSLRYLKDRAIEIIRERTGDEKYNEKDIRWVMTVPAIWRPAAKQFMREAACKAEMVSNNAPEQLLIALEPEAASIHCREMKMREFATSLLDLGQNTLLLISEAELSTSQLMKS
;
A
#
# COMPACT_ATOMS: atom_id res chain seq x y z
N MET A 1 7.86 -16.36 -10.06
CA MET A 1 8.66 -16.00 -8.86
C MET A 1 8.33 -14.57 -8.47
N ASN A 2 7.96 -14.32 -7.21
CA ASN A 2 7.81 -12.96 -6.70
C ASN A 2 9.20 -12.35 -6.58
N ARG A 3 9.45 -11.20 -7.22
CA ARG A 3 10.70 -10.46 -6.99
C ARG A 3 10.68 -9.97 -5.54
N ALA A 4 11.77 -10.22 -4.81
CA ALA A 4 11.96 -9.66 -3.48
C ALA A 4 12.12 -8.14 -3.58
N TRP A 5 11.50 -7.40 -2.66
CA TRP A 5 11.72 -5.96 -2.53
C TRP A 5 13.05 -5.73 -1.82
N GLY A 6 13.79 -4.67 -2.18
CA GLY A 6 15.05 -4.33 -1.51
C GLY A 6 16.26 -5.19 -1.90
N HIS A 7 16.19 -5.97 -2.99
CA HIS A 7 17.34 -6.76 -3.47
C HIS A 7 18.56 -5.86 -3.78
N ASP A 8 18.33 -4.64 -4.24
CA ASP A 8 19.40 -3.68 -4.54
C ASP A 8 20.05 -3.08 -3.27
N GLN A 9 19.45 -3.29 -2.08
CA GLN A 9 19.88 -2.71 -0.81
C GLN A 9 20.26 -3.75 0.27
N GLY A 10 20.48 -5.01 -0.13
CA GLY A 10 21.02 -6.05 0.77
C GLY A 10 20.09 -6.52 1.91
N THR A 11 18.84 -6.06 1.94
CA THR A 11 17.82 -6.53 2.89
C THR A 11 16.72 -7.26 2.12
N ALA A 12 16.86 -8.57 1.96
CA ALA A 12 15.84 -9.39 1.34
C ALA A 12 14.65 -9.51 2.30
N THR A 13 13.69 -8.58 2.23
CA THR A 13 12.40 -8.73 2.89
C THR A 13 11.28 -8.76 1.85
N LEU A 14 10.25 -9.55 2.12
CA LEU A 14 9.05 -9.58 1.28
C LEU A 14 8.13 -8.37 1.52
N LYS A 15 8.51 -7.42 2.39
CA LYS A 15 7.67 -6.31 2.84
C LYS A 15 8.27 -4.97 2.45
N THR A 16 7.48 -4.16 1.75
CA THR A 16 7.81 -2.75 1.53
C THR A 16 7.41 -1.95 2.78
N PRO A 17 8.29 -1.14 3.37
CA PRO A 17 7.90 -0.28 4.49
C PRO A 17 6.91 0.79 4.03
N THR A 18 5.97 1.16 4.90
CA THR A 18 5.01 2.26 4.66
C THR A 18 5.69 3.60 4.93
N SER A 19 6.58 3.98 4.01
CA SER A 19 7.41 5.16 4.08
C SER A 19 7.27 5.95 2.78
N LEU A 20 6.99 7.25 2.89
CA LEU A 20 6.77 8.15 1.76
C LEU A 20 7.68 9.38 1.92
N LEU A 21 8.37 9.73 0.84
CA LEU A 21 9.13 10.96 0.72
C LEU A 21 8.47 11.82 -0.37
N LEU A 22 8.18 13.08 -0.03
CA LEU A 22 7.67 14.07 -0.96
C LEU A 22 8.64 15.25 -1.05
N HIS A 23 8.67 15.87 -2.22
CA HIS A 23 9.32 17.15 -2.43
C HIS A 23 8.64 18.27 -1.60
N PRO A 24 9.29 19.44 -1.44
CA PRO A 24 8.75 20.53 -0.62
C PRO A 24 7.40 21.08 -1.11
N ASP A 25 7.11 20.95 -2.41
CA ASP A 25 5.84 21.33 -3.03
C ASP A 25 4.72 20.28 -2.83
N GLY A 26 5.03 19.16 -2.18
CA GLY A 26 4.13 18.05 -1.93
C GLY A 26 4.04 17.05 -3.08
N SER A 27 4.83 17.20 -4.14
CA SER A 27 4.92 16.22 -5.22
C SER A 27 5.69 14.96 -4.79
N PHE A 28 5.40 13.84 -5.46
CA PHE A 28 5.98 12.53 -5.14
C PHE A 28 7.48 12.50 -5.45
N ASP A 29 8.30 12.06 -4.49
CA ASP A 29 9.70 11.68 -4.75
C ASP A 29 9.84 10.15 -4.79
N SER A 30 9.57 9.47 -3.67
CA SER A 30 9.81 8.04 -3.53
C SER A 30 8.93 7.40 -2.45
N PHE A 31 8.82 6.06 -2.51
CA PHE A 31 8.07 5.24 -1.55
C PHE A 31 8.87 4.01 -1.14
N GLY A 32 8.59 3.48 0.05
CA GLY A 32 9.21 2.26 0.54
C GLY A 32 10.68 2.44 0.89
N TYR A 33 11.48 1.42 0.58
CA TYR A 33 12.91 1.39 0.87
C TYR A 33 13.68 2.55 0.24
N GLU A 34 13.30 2.96 -0.97
CA GLU A 34 13.93 4.10 -1.65
C GLU A 34 13.73 5.39 -0.85
N ALA A 35 12.53 5.61 -0.30
CA ALA A 35 12.24 6.76 0.55
C ALA A 35 13.05 6.74 1.85
N GLU A 36 13.21 5.56 2.47
CA GLU A 36 14.02 5.43 3.70
C GLU A 36 15.50 5.69 3.44
N GLU A 37 16.05 5.14 2.34
CA GLU A 37 17.45 5.31 1.95
C GLU A 37 17.74 6.77 1.60
N LYS A 38 16.94 7.38 0.71
CA LYS A 38 17.12 8.80 0.33
C LYS A 38 17.08 9.70 1.55
N TYR A 39 16.09 9.51 2.43
CA TYR A 39 15.98 10.33 3.63
C TYR A 39 17.15 10.11 4.61
N ALA A 40 17.66 8.87 4.74
CA ALA A 40 18.81 8.57 5.58
C ALA A 40 20.13 9.16 5.06
N ASN A 41 20.23 9.36 3.74
CA ASN A 41 21.42 9.88 3.07
C ASN A 41 21.44 11.40 2.87
N PHE A 42 20.40 12.13 3.32
CA PHE A 42 20.39 13.59 3.25
C PHE A 42 21.55 14.19 4.05
N LEU A 43 22.26 15.13 3.42
CA LEU A 43 23.29 15.91 4.09
C LEU A 43 22.64 16.95 5.02
N ASP A 44 23.42 17.45 6.00
CA ASP A 44 22.93 18.43 6.98
C ASP A 44 22.20 19.60 6.30
N GLY A 45 20.88 19.69 6.51
CA GLY A 45 20.03 20.77 6.02
C GLY A 45 19.13 20.41 4.83
N GLU A 46 19.43 19.37 4.04
CA GLU A 46 18.60 18.93 2.92
C GLU A 46 17.27 18.30 3.40
N ASP A 47 17.32 17.64 4.55
CA ASP A 47 16.18 17.00 5.20
C ASP A 47 15.09 17.99 5.68
N ARG A 48 15.45 19.28 5.82
CA ARG A 48 14.57 20.32 6.37
C ARG A 48 13.43 20.65 5.43
N ASP A 49 13.62 20.49 4.12
CA ASP A 49 12.62 20.89 3.14
C ASP A 49 11.72 19.77 2.67
N TYR A 50 12.25 18.55 2.57
CA TYR A 50 11.48 17.36 2.18
C TYR A 50 10.45 16.95 3.22
N LEU A 51 9.35 16.37 2.76
CA LEU A 51 8.27 15.87 3.62
C LEU A 51 8.37 14.36 3.73
N TYR A 52 8.96 13.89 4.82
CA TYR A 52 9.10 12.46 5.09
C TYR A 52 8.03 11.95 6.07
N PHE A 53 7.36 10.86 5.69
CA PHE A 53 6.33 10.17 6.48
C PHE A 53 6.68 8.69 6.62
N LYS A 54 6.58 8.16 7.84
CA LYS A 54 6.77 6.73 8.15
C LYS A 54 5.63 6.23 9.04
N HIS A 55 5.15 5.02 8.77
CA HIS A 55 4.05 4.37 9.50
C HIS A 55 2.78 5.24 9.59
N PHE A 56 2.51 6.05 8.56
CA PHE A 56 1.42 7.03 8.57
C PHE A 56 0.02 6.38 8.54
N LYS A 57 -0.09 5.09 8.17
CA LYS A 57 -1.32 4.28 8.27
C LYS A 57 -1.89 4.27 9.70
N MET A 58 -1.04 4.40 10.72
CA MET A 58 -1.47 4.48 12.12
C MET A 58 -2.41 5.66 12.42
N ALA A 59 -2.36 6.73 11.63
CA ALA A 59 -3.26 7.87 11.80
C ALA A 59 -4.74 7.50 11.59
N LEU A 60 -5.02 6.53 10.71
CA LEU A 60 -6.39 6.07 10.42
C LEU A 60 -7.03 5.32 11.59
N HIS A 61 -6.21 4.75 12.47
CA HIS A 61 -6.67 4.07 13.68
C HIS A 61 -6.77 5.02 14.88
N LYS A 62 -5.81 5.94 15.02
CA LYS A 62 -5.68 6.79 16.21
C LYS A 62 -6.56 8.05 16.17
N SER A 63 -7.00 8.48 14.99
CA SER A 63 -7.83 9.68 14.88
C SER A 63 -9.26 9.41 15.32
N GLU A 64 -9.74 10.12 16.35
CA GLU A 64 -11.16 10.07 16.75
C GLU A 64 -12.07 10.65 15.68
N THR A 65 -11.60 11.68 14.98
CA THR A 65 -12.28 12.40 13.89
C THR A 65 -11.44 12.33 12.62
N LEU A 66 -11.59 11.24 11.86
CA LEU A 66 -10.98 11.12 10.54
C LEU A 66 -11.93 11.71 9.49
N ASP A 67 -11.46 12.72 8.77
CA ASP A 67 -12.19 13.41 7.71
C ASP A 67 -11.26 13.87 6.57
N ARG A 68 -11.82 14.56 5.57
CA ARG A 68 -11.08 15.07 4.40
C ARG A 68 -10.05 16.14 4.75
N ASN A 69 -10.20 16.81 5.90
CA ASN A 69 -9.34 17.89 6.35
C ASN A 69 -8.22 17.39 7.29
N THR A 70 -8.21 16.08 7.58
CA THR A 70 -7.20 15.46 8.43
C THR A 70 -5.81 15.69 7.84
N LYS A 71 -4.89 16.21 8.65
CA LYS A 71 -3.50 16.48 8.26
C LYS A 71 -2.54 15.54 8.95
N LEU A 72 -1.49 15.16 8.24
CA LEU A 72 -0.33 14.45 8.78
C LEU A 72 0.83 15.42 8.95
N THR A 73 1.59 15.20 10.01
CA THR A 73 2.82 15.95 10.28
C THR A 73 4.00 15.15 9.72
N ALA A 74 4.74 15.76 8.80
CA ALA A 74 6.00 15.22 8.28
C ALA A 74 7.09 15.30 9.37
N ARG A 75 8.20 14.60 9.17
CA ARG A 75 9.31 14.58 10.13
C ARG A 75 9.93 15.96 10.41
N ASN A 76 9.90 16.87 9.45
CA ASN A 76 10.32 18.27 9.60
C ASN A 76 9.27 19.18 10.27
N GLY A 77 8.14 18.63 10.74
CA GLY A 77 7.07 19.38 11.42
C GLY A 77 6.06 20.05 10.48
N LYS A 78 6.30 20.10 9.17
CA LYS A 78 5.32 20.62 8.19
C LYS A 78 4.11 19.70 8.12
N LYS A 79 2.93 20.26 7.88
CA LYS A 79 1.66 19.53 7.80
C LYS A 79 1.12 19.51 6.37
N ILE A 80 0.70 18.34 5.90
CA ILE A 80 0.02 18.16 4.62
C ILE A 80 -1.26 17.35 4.82
N ASP A 81 -2.20 17.46 3.90
CA ASP A 81 -3.44 16.67 3.93
C ASP A 81 -3.11 15.18 3.89
N ALA A 82 -3.68 14.42 4.83
CA ALA A 82 -3.50 12.98 4.90
C ALA A 82 -3.88 12.33 3.57
N LEU A 83 -4.97 12.79 2.95
CA LEU A 83 -5.45 12.25 1.69
C LEU A 83 -4.39 12.33 0.56
N VAL A 84 -3.51 13.35 0.58
CA VAL A 84 -2.40 13.47 -0.38
C VAL A 84 -1.36 12.38 -0.14
N VAL A 85 -0.94 12.18 1.11
CA VAL A 85 0.03 11.14 1.50
C VAL A 85 -0.45 9.75 1.08
N PHE A 86 -1.68 9.38 1.45
CA PHE A 86 -2.23 8.07 1.10
C PHE A 86 -2.45 7.92 -0.42
N ALA A 87 -2.89 8.96 -1.13
CA ALA A 87 -3.07 8.90 -2.57
C ALA A 87 -1.75 8.69 -3.32
N HIS A 88 -0.67 9.35 -2.90
CA HIS A 88 0.66 9.13 -3.48
C HIS A 88 1.14 7.69 -3.29
N SER A 89 0.98 7.15 -2.08
CA SER A 89 1.36 5.76 -1.80
C SER A 89 0.53 4.76 -2.62
N LEU A 90 -0.78 4.95 -2.72
CA LEU A 90 -1.64 4.09 -3.54
C LEU A 90 -1.32 4.20 -5.03
N ARG A 91 -1.03 5.40 -5.53
CA ARG A 91 -0.63 5.62 -6.92
C ARG A 91 0.68 4.86 -7.23
N TYR A 92 1.69 4.99 -6.38
CA TYR A 92 2.94 4.25 -6.54
C TYR A 92 2.71 2.73 -6.62
N LEU A 93 1.93 2.17 -5.69
CA LEU A 93 1.63 0.73 -5.66
C LEU A 93 0.85 0.29 -6.90
N LYS A 94 -0.12 1.09 -7.34
CA LYS A 94 -0.91 0.87 -8.56
C LYS A 94 -0.01 0.84 -9.79
N ASP A 95 0.81 1.87 -9.98
CA ASP A 95 1.66 2.03 -11.15
C ASP A 95 2.69 0.90 -11.22
N ARG A 96 3.31 0.56 -10.09
CA ARG A 96 4.27 -0.54 -10.01
C ARG A 96 3.63 -1.90 -10.29
N ALA A 97 2.40 -2.12 -9.83
CA ALA A 97 1.65 -3.33 -10.13
C ALA A 97 1.34 -3.46 -11.64
N ILE A 98 0.90 -2.38 -12.28
CA ILE A 98 0.63 -2.33 -13.73
C ILE A 98 1.91 -2.58 -14.51
N GLU A 99 3.01 -1.92 -14.17
CA GLU A 99 4.32 -2.11 -14.80
C GLU A 99 4.75 -3.57 -14.75
N ILE A 100 4.70 -4.22 -13.58
CA ILE A 100 5.04 -5.64 -13.42
C ILE A 100 4.14 -6.54 -14.27
N ILE A 101 2.85 -6.21 -14.41
CA ILE A 101 1.95 -6.99 -15.27
C ILE A 101 2.35 -6.84 -16.74
N ARG A 102 2.55 -5.61 -17.22
CA ARG A 102 3.00 -5.34 -18.59
C ARG A 102 4.29 -6.07 -18.92
N GLU A 103 5.29 -5.99 -18.04
CA GLU A 103 6.57 -6.70 -18.19
C GLU A 103 6.40 -8.22 -18.33
N ARG A 104 5.42 -8.81 -17.62
CA ARG A 104 5.20 -10.26 -17.61
C ARG A 104 4.34 -10.75 -18.77
N THR A 105 3.39 -9.94 -19.23
CA THR A 105 2.44 -10.31 -20.28
C THR A 105 2.87 -9.84 -21.67
N GLY A 106 3.71 -8.80 -21.74
CA GLY A 106 4.02 -8.08 -22.98
C GLY A 106 2.88 -7.19 -23.48
N ASP A 107 1.81 -7.02 -22.69
CA ASP A 107 0.66 -6.19 -23.07
C ASP A 107 0.83 -4.74 -22.61
N GLU A 108 1.45 -3.92 -23.46
CA GLU A 108 1.68 -2.49 -23.19
C GLU A 108 0.38 -1.67 -23.01
N LYS A 109 -0.78 -2.19 -23.41
CA LYS A 109 -2.08 -1.50 -23.28
C LYS A 109 -2.76 -1.77 -21.94
N TYR A 110 -2.30 -2.76 -21.19
CA TYR A 110 -2.85 -3.13 -19.88
C TYR A 110 -2.84 -1.93 -18.93
N ASN A 111 -3.96 -1.59 -18.31
CA ASN A 111 -4.07 -0.39 -17.48
C ASN A 111 -4.94 -0.61 -16.24
N GLU A 112 -5.14 0.43 -15.44
CA GLU A 112 -5.86 0.35 -14.17
C GLU A 112 -7.30 -0.14 -14.32
N LYS A 113 -7.96 0.11 -15.46
CA LYS A 113 -9.35 -0.30 -15.73
C LYS A 113 -9.50 -1.79 -15.95
N ASP A 114 -8.41 -2.46 -16.29
CA ASP A 114 -8.36 -3.91 -16.50
C ASP A 114 -8.19 -4.68 -15.18
N ILE A 115 -8.06 -3.96 -14.07
CA ILE A 115 -7.85 -4.52 -12.73
C ILE A 115 -9.10 -4.31 -11.86
N ARG A 116 -9.55 -5.41 -11.22
CA ARG A 116 -10.36 -5.32 -10.00
C ARG A 116 -9.44 -5.28 -8.79
N TRP A 117 -9.47 -4.17 -8.08
CA TRP A 117 -8.61 -3.93 -6.94
C TRP A 117 -9.23 -4.50 -5.67
N VAL A 118 -8.42 -5.20 -4.88
CA VAL A 118 -8.79 -5.63 -3.53
C VAL A 118 -7.80 -5.05 -2.54
N MET A 119 -8.30 -4.19 -1.66
CA MET A 119 -7.52 -3.57 -0.60
C MET A 119 -7.93 -4.18 0.75
N THR A 120 -6.96 -4.77 1.44
CA THR A 120 -7.20 -5.34 2.77
C THR A 120 -7.07 -4.27 3.84
N VAL A 121 -7.98 -4.28 4.81
CA VAL A 121 -7.96 -3.36 5.95
C VAL A 121 -8.07 -4.11 7.28
N PRO A 122 -7.48 -3.59 8.37
CA PRO A 122 -7.65 -4.18 9.69
C PRO A 122 -9.13 -4.25 10.09
N ALA A 123 -9.54 -5.34 10.74
CA ALA A 123 -10.93 -5.52 11.18
C ALA A 123 -11.39 -4.48 12.21
N ILE A 124 -10.45 -3.92 12.97
CA ILE A 124 -10.68 -2.88 14.00
C ILE A 124 -10.93 -1.49 13.41
N TRP A 125 -10.72 -1.29 12.10
CA TRP A 125 -10.93 0.02 11.48
C TRP A 125 -12.40 0.40 11.43
N ARG A 126 -12.68 1.63 11.88
CA ARG A 126 -14.00 2.25 11.82
C ARG A 126 -14.44 2.44 10.35
N PRO A 127 -15.75 2.51 10.08
CA PRO A 127 -16.27 2.78 8.73
C PRO A 127 -15.66 4.01 8.06
N ALA A 128 -15.39 5.07 8.83
CA ALA A 128 -14.74 6.30 8.33
C ALA A 128 -13.33 6.03 7.74
N ALA A 129 -12.52 5.16 8.34
CA ALA A 129 -11.21 4.79 7.81
C ALA A 129 -11.30 4.01 6.49
N LYS A 130 -12.29 3.12 6.39
CA LYS A 130 -12.56 2.39 5.14
C LYS A 130 -13.00 3.34 4.03
N GLN A 131 -13.87 4.30 4.35
CA GLN A 131 -14.30 5.33 3.40
C GLN A 131 -13.14 6.24 2.98
N PHE A 132 -12.31 6.67 3.93
CA PHE A 132 -11.12 7.47 3.65
C PHE A 132 -10.17 6.78 2.66
N MET A 133 -9.94 5.47 2.81
CA MET A 133 -9.13 4.71 1.84
C MET A 133 -9.75 4.64 0.45
N ARG A 134 -11.09 4.58 0.33
CA ARG A 134 -11.76 4.68 -0.98
C ARG A 134 -11.52 6.04 -1.62
N GLU A 135 -11.61 7.12 -0.84
CA GLU A 135 -11.33 8.47 -1.34
C GLU A 135 -9.86 8.62 -1.76
N ALA A 136 -8.92 8.05 -0.99
CA ALA A 136 -7.50 8.03 -1.35
C ALA A 136 -7.26 7.26 -2.66
N ALA A 137 -7.91 6.11 -2.83
CA ALA A 137 -7.82 5.31 -4.07
C ALA A 137 -8.39 6.06 -5.29
N CYS A 138 -9.50 6.80 -5.11
CA CYS A 138 -10.03 7.66 -6.16
C CYS A 138 -9.03 8.78 -6.52
N LYS A 139 -8.44 9.45 -5.52
CA LYS A 139 -7.44 10.51 -5.74
C LYS A 139 -6.14 9.99 -6.37
N ALA A 140 -5.82 8.72 -6.17
CA ALA A 140 -4.70 8.02 -6.79
C ALA A 140 -4.98 7.58 -8.25
N GLU A 141 -6.17 7.86 -8.78
CA GLU A 141 -6.66 7.36 -10.08
C GLU A 141 -6.50 5.84 -10.19
N MET A 142 -6.74 5.16 -9.07
CA MET A 142 -6.77 3.70 -8.98
C MET A 142 -8.15 3.17 -9.34
N VAL A 143 -9.18 3.95 -8.99
CA VAL A 143 -10.58 3.69 -9.33
C VAL A 143 -11.29 4.98 -9.72
N SER A 144 -12.29 4.85 -10.58
CA SER A 144 -13.16 5.96 -10.96
C SER A 144 -14.38 6.06 -10.04
N ASN A 145 -14.85 7.28 -9.77
CA ASN A 145 -16.14 7.50 -9.11
C ASN A 145 -17.33 6.90 -9.89
N ASN A 146 -17.16 6.65 -11.18
CA ASN A 146 -18.18 6.04 -12.04
C ASN A 146 -18.17 4.50 -11.98
N ALA A 147 -17.17 3.89 -11.34
CA ALA A 147 -17.02 2.44 -11.19
C ALA A 147 -16.54 2.06 -9.77
N PRO A 148 -17.30 2.42 -8.72
CA PRO A 148 -16.89 2.19 -7.33
C PRO A 148 -16.70 0.71 -6.97
N GLU A 149 -17.37 -0.20 -7.69
CA GLU A 149 -17.26 -1.65 -7.57
C GLU A 149 -15.91 -2.21 -8.04
N GLN A 150 -15.11 -1.40 -8.74
CA GLN A 150 -13.75 -1.76 -9.13
C GLN A 150 -12.83 -1.92 -7.92
N LEU A 151 -13.13 -1.29 -6.78
CA LEU A 151 -12.42 -1.46 -5.52
C LEU A 151 -13.26 -2.21 -4.48
N LEU A 152 -12.77 -3.38 -4.09
CA LEU A 152 -13.28 -4.15 -2.96
C LEU A 152 -12.41 -3.91 -1.73
N ILE A 153 -13.07 -3.67 -0.60
CA ILE A 153 -12.41 -3.62 0.72
C ILE A 153 -12.66 -4.97 1.39
N ALA A 154 -11.59 -5.70 1.67
CA ALA A 154 -11.64 -6.98 2.39
C ALA A 154 -11.06 -6.80 3.78
N LEU A 155 -11.57 -7.54 4.78
CA LEU A 155 -10.93 -7.54 6.09
C LEU A 155 -9.65 -8.39 6.02
N GLU A 156 -8.58 -7.92 6.65
CA GLU A 156 -7.33 -8.69 6.80
C GLU A 156 -7.56 -10.11 7.34
N PRO A 157 -8.34 -10.35 8.43
CA PRO A 157 -8.61 -11.72 8.87
C PRO A 157 -9.37 -12.58 7.86
N GLU A 158 -10.26 -11.97 7.05
CA GLU A 158 -11.00 -12.70 6.00
C GLU A 158 -10.06 -13.09 4.87
N ALA A 159 -9.27 -12.14 4.37
CA ALA A 159 -8.26 -12.38 3.34
C ALA A 159 -7.23 -13.43 3.79
N ALA A 160 -6.79 -13.36 5.05
CA ALA A 160 -5.90 -14.35 5.65
C ALA A 160 -6.54 -15.74 5.70
N SER A 161 -7.81 -15.86 6.12
CA SER A 161 -8.50 -17.15 6.18
C SER A 161 -8.68 -17.79 4.80
N ILE A 162 -9.03 -16.99 3.78
CA ILE A 162 -9.10 -17.45 2.39
C ILE A 162 -7.72 -17.91 1.94
N HIS A 163 -6.67 -17.14 2.19
CA HIS A 163 -5.30 -17.50 1.83
C HIS A 163 -4.86 -18.82 2.47
N CYS A 164 -5.10 -19.01 3.77
CA CYS A 164 -4.79 -20.27 4.45
C CYS A 164 -5.56 -21.45 3.86
N ARG A 165 -6.82 -21.25 3.45
CA ARG A 165 -7.62 -22.28 2.79
C ARG A 165 -7.08 -22.62 1.40
N GLU A 166 -6.77 -21.61 0.60
CA GLU A 166 -6.20 -21.77 -0.75
C GLU A 166 -4.83 -22.43 -0.71
N MET A 167 -3.96 -22.07 0.25
CA MET A 167 -2.65 -22.71 0.41
C MET A 167 -2.79 -24.19 0.72
N LYS A 168 -3.68 -24.56 1.65
CA LYS A 168 -3.98 -25.98 1.93
C LYS A 168 -4.54 -26.70 0.71
N MET A 169 -5.41 -26.05 -0.07
CA MET A 169 -5.94 -26.61 -1.31
C MET A 169 -4.88 -26.73 -2.40
N ARG A 170 -3.94 -25.78 -2.50
CA ARG A 170 -2.81 -25.85 -3.42
C ARG A 170 -1.82 -26.91 -3.01
N GLU A 171 -1.45 -27.01 -1.74
CA GLU A 171 -0.62 -28.11 -1.22
C GLU A 171 -1.27 -29.47 -1.47
N PHE A 172 -2.60 -29.54 -1.39
CA PHE A 172 -3.37 -30.71 -1.79
C PHE A 172 -3.41 -30.91 -3.32
N ALA A 173 -3.51 -29.84 -4.12
CA ALA A 173 -3.59 -29.90 -5.58
C ALA A 173 -2.24 -30.01 -6.29
N THR A 174 -1.11 -29.58 -5.71
CA THR A 174 0.24 -29.88 -6.19
C THR A 174 0.58 -31.36 -6.03
N SER A 175 -0.20 -32.12 -5.23
CA SER A 175 -0.20 -33.59 -5.32
C SER A 175 -0.94 -34.14 -6.57
N LEU A 176 -1.62 -33.28 -7.35
CA LEU A 176 -2.53 -33.64 -8.46
C LEU A 176 -2.42 -32.77 -9.74
N LEU A 177 -1.29 -32.07 -9.96
CA LEU A 177 -0.92 -31.27 -11.16
C LEU A 177 -1.47 -29.84 -11.30
N ASP A 178 -0.57 -29.01 -11.86
CA ASP A 178 -0.65 -27.59 -12.24
C ASP A 178 -1.89 -27.22 -13.05
N LEU A 179 -2.42 -26.00 -12.86
CA LEU A 179 -2.96 -25.13 -13.93
C LEU A 179 -3.17 -23.69 -13.42
N GLY A 180 -2.83 -22.73 -14.29
CA GLY A 180 -2.73 -21.29 -14.02
C GLY A 180 -4.04 -20.57 -13.67
N GLN A 181 -3.93 -19.41 -13.01
CA GLN A 181 -5.08 -18.60 -12.61
C GLN A 181 -4.88 -17.10 -12.76
N ASN A 182 -6.00 -16.45 -13.12
CA ASN A 182 -6.27 -15.02 -13.22
C ASN A 182 -5.64 -14.18 -12.10
N THR A 183 -5.04 -13.05 -12.48
CA THR A 183 -4.34 -12.14 -11.57
C THR A 183 -5.32 -11.34 -10.71
N LEU A 184 -5.58 -11.80 -9.49
CA LEU A 184 -6.13 -10.97 -8.40
C LEU A 184 -4.95 -10.29 -7.70
N LEU A 185 -4.86 -8.97 -7.77
CA LEU A 185 -3.79 -8.22 -7.09
C LEU A 185 -4.30 -7.74 -5.73
N LEU A 186 -3.87 -8.44 -4.68
CA LEU A 186 -4.09 -8.04 -3.29
C LEU A 186 -3.04 -7.00 -2.91
N ILE A 187 -3.47 -5.77 -2.63
CA ILE A 187 -2.61 -4.81 -1.94
C ILE A 187 -2.74 -5.11 -0.44
N SER A 188 -1.86 -5.98 0.03
CA SER A 188 -1.72 -6.32 1.44
C SER A 188 -0.56 -5.51 2.04
N GLU A 189 -0.86 -4.49 2.82
CA GLU A 189 0.05 -4.06 3.89
C GLU A 189 -0.31 -4.83 5.15
N ALA A 190 0.29 -6.01 5.31
CA ALA A 190 0.18 -6.81 6.54
C ALA A 190 1.01 -6.18 7.66
N GLU A 191 0.46 -5.14 8.29
CA GLU A 191 0.83 -4.72 9.64
C GLU A 191 -0.05 -5.48 10.66
N LEU A 192 0.20 -6.78 10.79
CA LEU A 192 -0.14 -7.51 11.99
C LEU A 192 1.16 -8.06 12.58
N SER A 193 1.88 -7.19 13.28
CA SER A 193 2.73 -7.65 14.37
C SER A 193 1.78 -8.00 15.53
N THR A 194 1.27 -9.23 15.52
CA THR A 194 0.52 -9.81 16.64
C THR A 194 1.35 -9.87 17.94
N SER A 195 2.65 -9.52 17.90
CA SER A 195 3.50 -9.48 19.09
C SER A 195 3.44 -8.18 19.92
N GLN A 196 2.78 -7.11 19.44
CA GLN A 196 2.63 -5.87 20.22
C GLN A 196 1.27 -5.70 20.92
N LEU A 197 0.26 -6.50 20.59
CA LEU A 197 -1.09 -6.41 21.20
C LEU A 197 -1.30 -7.33 22.40
N MET A 198 -0.32 -8.15 22.78
CA MET A 198 -0.38 -9.06 23.95
C MET A 198 0.55 -8.65 25.11
N LYS A 199 0.97 -7.39 25.17
CA LYS A 199 1.62 -6.83 26.37
C LYS A 199 0.78 -5.68 26.93
N SER A 200 -0.32 -6.07 27.57
CA SER A 200 -1.01 -5.31 28.61
C SER A 200 -1.50 -6.30 29.65
#